data_AF-A0A1I3UHA7-F1
#
_entry.id   AF-A0A1I3UHA7-F1
#
_cell.length_a   1.000
_cell.length_b   1.000
_cell.length_c   1.000
_cell.angle_alpha   90.00
_cell.angle_beta   90.00
_cell.angle_gamma   90.00
#
_symmetry.space_group_name_H-M   'P 1'
#
loop_
_entity.id
_entity.type
_entity.pdbx_description
1 polymer ?
#
loop_
_entity_poly.entity_id
_entity_poly.type
_entity_poly.pdbx_seq_one_letter_code
_entity_poly.pdbx_strand_id
1 'polypeptide(L)' 'MKIIFIFLFISIGMVLINYGMDLLLLNDKKVAITNLFNPFWVMKPFEYLLLILLTLLSIAVLIIQAIKNRQKD' A
#
# COMPACT_ATOMS: atom_id res chain seq x y z
N MET A 1 2.32 14.64 -14.59
CA MET A 1 3.23 15.16 -13.54
C MET A 1 2.54 15.44 -12.21
N LYS A 2 1.40 16.15 -12.13
CA LYS A 2 0.68 16.40 -10.86
C LYS A 2 0.33 15.14 -10.05
N ILE A 3 -0.17 14.10 -10.72
CA ILE A 3 -0.56 12.84 -10.07
C ILE A 3 0.62 12.15 -9.37
N ILE A 4 1.82 12.20 -9.96
CA ILE A 4 3.02 11.59 -9.37
C ILE A 4 3.42 12.33 -8.09
N PHE A 5 3.35 13.67 -8.10
CA PHE A 5 3.62 14.48 -6.90
C PHE A 5 2.60 14.26 -5.79
N ILE A 6 1.31 14.15 -6.14
CA ILE A 6 0.24 13.86 -5.18
C ILE A 6 0.46 12.48 -4.56
N PHE A 7 0.78 11.49 -5.39
CA PHE A 7 1.10 10.13 -4.93
C PHE A 7 2.30 10.14 -3.98
N LEU A 8 3.40 10.81 -4.35
CA LEU A 8 4.61 10.90 -3.53
C LEU A 8 4.34 11.58 -2.19
N PHE A 9 3.55 12.66 -2.19
CA PHE A 9 3.16 13.38 -0.99
C PHE A 9 2.33 12.52 -0.03
N ILE A 10 1.34 11.80 -0.56
CA ILE A 10 0.50 10.88 0.21
C ILE A 10 1.34 9.74 0.80
N SER A 11 2.26 9.16 0.01
CA SER A 11 3.15 8.10 0.48
C SER A 11 4.05 8.57 1.63
N ILE A 12 4.67 9.75 1.53
CA ILE A 12 5.51 10.31 2.59
C ILE A 12 4.68 10.61 3.85
N GLY A 13 3.47 11.17 3.68
CA GLY A 13 2.55 11.43 4.78
C GLY A 13 2.16 10.17 5.54
N MET A 14 1.87 9.07 4.82
CA MET A 14 1.58 7.77 5.42
C MET A 14 2.74 7.24 6.25
N VAL A 15 3.97 7.34 5.75
CA VAL A 15 5.18 6.89 6.46
C VAL A 15 5.39 7.69 7.74
N LEU A 16 5.21 9.02 7.70
CA LEU A 16 5.34 9.88 8.87
C LEU A 16 4.27 9.61 9.92
N ILE A 17 3.02 9.38 9.51
CA ILE A 17 1.92 9.06 10.43
C ILE A 17 2.17 7.71 11.12
N ASN A 18 2.59 6.69 10.38
CA ASN A 18 2.93 5.38 10.96
C ASN A 18 4.09 5.48 11.95
N TYR A 19 5.15 6.23 11.62
CA TYR A 19 6.27 6.44 12.53
C TYR A 19 5.87 7.23 13.79
N GLY A 20 5.06 8.27 13.63
CA GLY A 20 4.51 9.04 14.75
C GLY A 20 3.65 8.19 15.67
N MET A 21 2.80 7.33 15.10
CA MET A 21 1.98 6.36 15.84
C MET A 21 2.85 5.38 16.63
N ASP A 22 3.91 4.85 16.04
CA ASP A 22 4.85 3.95 16.74
C ASP A 22 5.54 4.62 17.92
N LEU A 23 5.97 5.87 17.76
CA LEU A 23 6.57 6.64 18.85
C LEU A 23 5.57 6.97 19.96
N LEU A 24 4.31 7.29 19.61
CA LEU A 24 3.24 7.58 20.57
C LEU A 24 2.80 6.33 21.33
N LEU A 25 2.87 5.15 20.70
CA LEU A 25 2.57 3.86 21.31
C LEU A 25 3.72 3.31 22.16
N LEU A 26 4.78 4.10 22.42
CA LEU A 26 5.96 3.70 23.19
C LEU A 26 6.68 2.46 22.63
N ASN A 27 6.49 2.16 21.34
CA ASN A 27 7.28 1.12 20.69
C ASN A 27 8.75 1.53 20.67
N ASP A 28 9.64 0.55 20.85
CA ASP A 28 11.08 0.76 20.79
C ASP A 28 11.45 1.46 19.47
N LYS A 29 12.34 2.45 19.52
CA LYS A 29 12.76 3.21 18.32
C LYS A 29 13.25 2.31 17.19
N LYS A 30 13.82 1.15 17.53
CA LYS A 30 14.22 0.11 16.58
C LYS A 30 13.04 -0.50 15.84
N VAL A 31 11.94 -0.77 16.56
CA VAL A 31 10.68 -1.31 16.02
C VAL A 31 10.04 -0.31 15.06
N ALA A 32 9.98 0.96 15.46
CA ALA A 32 9.48 2.05 14.61
C ALA A 32 10.26 2.19 13.28
N ILE A 33 11.58 1.99 13.30
CA ILE A 33 12.42 2.02 12.10
C ILE A 33 12.17 0.79 11.21
N THR A 34 12.04 -0.41 11.79
CA THR A 34 11.68 -1.61 11.00
C THR A 34 10.30 -1.50 10.37
N ASN A 35 9.36 -0.85 11.07
CA ASN A 35 8.01 -0.58 10.60
C ASN A 35 7.96 0.45 9.47
N LEU A 36 8.96 1.34 9.37
CA LEU A 36 9.13 2.24 8.24
C LEU A 36 9.40 1.47 6.93
N PHE A 37 10.16 0.39 7.01
CA PHE A 37 10.49 -0.46 5.85
C PHE A 37 9.38 -1.45 5.50
N ASN A 38 8.48 -1.73 6.44
CA ASN A 38 7.28 -2.52 6.19
C ASN A 38 6.02 -1.68 6.45
N PRO A 39 5.52 -0.91 5.45
CA PRO A 39 4.34 -0.06 5.63
C PRO A 39 3.06 -0.82 6.00
N PHE A 40 3.06 -2.15 5.86
CA PHE A 40 1.95 -3.04 6.23
C PHE A 40 2.20 -3.79 7.54
N TRP A 41 3.19 -3.41 8.36
CA TRP A 41 3.56 -4.12 9.59
C TRP A 41 2.40 -4.30 10.59
N VAL A 42 1.42 -3.39 10.58
CA VAL A 42 0.20 -3.43 11.41
C VAL A 42 -0.76 -4.54 10.96
N MET A 43 -0.65 -4.99 9.71
CA MET A 43 -1.54 -6.00 9.16
C MET A 43 -1.25 -7.39 9.72
N LYS A 44 -2.30 -8.13 10.04
CA LYS A 44 -2.18 -9.53 10.43
C LYS A 44 -1.79 -10.39 9.22
N PRO A 45 -1.12 -11.54 9.40
CA PRO A 45 -0.74 -12.43 8.29
C PRO A 45 -1.89 -12.78 7.33
N PHE A 46 -3.11 -12.92 7.85
CA PHE A 46 -4.31 -13.15 7.04
C PHE A 46 -4.71 -11.94 6.18
N GLU A 47 -4.50 -10.73 6.68
CA GLU A 47 -4.81 -9.49 5.96
C GLU A 47 -3.86 -9.28 4.77
N TYR A 48 -2.60 -9.72 4.88
CA TYR A 48 -1.68 -9.79 3.73
C TYR A 48 -2.20 -10.71 2.61
N LEU A 49 -2.72 -11.88 2.98
CA LEU A 49 -3.27 -12.83 2.02
C LEU A 49 -4.50 -12.24 1.32
N LEU A 50 -5.34 -11.54 2.07
CA LEU A 50 -6.52 -10.86 1.55
C LEU A 50 -6.15 -9.69 0.62
N LEU A 51 -5.13 -8.90 0.98
CA LEU A 51 -4.60 -7.81 0.15
C LEU A 51 -4.06 -8.34 -1.19
N ILE A 52 -3.29 -9.43 -1.18
CA ILE A 52 -2.78 -10.07 -2.39
C ILE A 52 -3.94 -10.53 -3.27
N LEU A 53 -4.95 -11.19 -2.70
CA LEU A 53 -6.12 -11.66 -3.44
C LEU A 53 -6.87 -10.50 -4.11
N LEU A 54 -7.09 -9.41 -3.38
CA LEU A 54 -7.76 -8.21 -3.90
C LEU A 54 -6.96 -7.54 -5.03
N THR A 55 -5.65 -7.51 -4.89
CA THR A 55 -4.74 -6.96 -5.91
C THR A 55 -4.77 -7.80 -7.18
N LEU A 56 -4.71 -9.13 -7.05
CA LEU A 56 -4.84 -10.07 -8.17
C LEU A 56 -6.19 -9.92 -8.88
N LEU A 57 -7.28 -9.80 -8.12
CA LEU A 57 -8.61 -9.58 -8.67
C LEU A 57 -8.67 -8.28 -9.48
N SER A 58 -8.12 -7.20 -8.95
CA SER A 58 -8.09 -5.88 -9.62
C SER A 58 -7.29 -5.94 -10.92
N ILE A 59 -6.14 -6.61 -10.92
CA ILE A 59 -5.31 -6.82 -12.12
C ILE A 59 -6.07 -7.66 -13.14
N ALA A 60 -6.72 -8.75 -12.73
CA ALA A 60 -7.50 -9.59 -13.62
C ALA A 60 -8.64 -8.80 -14.31
N VAL A 61 -9.35 -7.96 -13.54
CA VAL A 61 -10.40 -7.09 -14.09
C VAL A 61 -9.83 -6.11 -15.12
N LEU A 62 -8.68 -5.48 -14.83
CA LEU A 62 -8.02 -4.57 -15.77
C LEU A 62 -7.57 -5.29 -17.05
N ILE A 63 -7.03 -6.49 -16.95
CA ILE A 63 -6.63 -7.31 -18.11
C ILE A 63 -7.84 -7.68 -18.96
N ILE A 64 -8.93 -8.15 -18.33
CA ILE A 64 -10.16 -8.50 -19.04
C ILE A 64 -10.73 -7.27 -19.77
N GLN A 65 -10.76 -6.10 -19.11
CA GLN A 65 -11.19 -4.85 -19.74
C GLN A 65 -10.29 -4.45 -20.91
N ALA A 66 -8.97 -4.59 -20.77
CA ALA A 66 -8.02 -4.29 -21.84
C ALA A 66 -8.20 -5.21 -23.06
N ILE A 67 -8.42 -6.52 -22.84
CA ILE A 67 -8.72 -7.47 -23.92
C ILE A 67 -10.04 -7.12 -24.59
N LYS A 68 -11.09 -6.83 -23.81
CA LYS A 68 -12.41 -6.47 -24.32
C LYS A 68 -12.39 -5.19 -25.15
N ASN A 69 -11.59 -4.19 -24.76
CA ASN A 69 -11.45 -2.96 -25.54
C ASN A 69 -10.71 -3.20 -26.85
N ARG A 70 -9.68 -4.07 -26.88
CA ARG A 70 -8.95 -4.40 -28.11
C ARG A 70 -9.76 -5.20 -29.14
N GLN A 71 -10.84 -5.87 -28.75
CA GLN A 71 -11.73 -6.57 -29.69
C GLN A 71 -12.82 -5.66 -30.29
N LYS A 72 -12.96 -4.43 -29.78
CA LYS A 72 -13.93 -3.45 -30.29
C LYS A 72 -13.33 -2.47 -31.31
N ASP A 73 -12.02 -2.45 -31.44
CA ASP A 73 -11.26 -1.75 -32.49
C ASP A 73 -10.92 -2.73 -33.63
#